data_AF-A0A520KA44-F1
#
_entry.id   AF-A0A520KA44-F1
#
_cell.length_a   1.000
_cell.length_b   1.000
_cell.length_c   1.000
_cell.angle_alpha   90.00
_cell.angle_beta   90.00
_cell.angle_gamma   90.00
#
_symmetry.space_group_name_H-M   'P 1'
#
loop_
_entity.id
_entity.type
_entity.pdbx_description
1 polymer ?
#
loop_
_entity_poly.entity_id
_entity_poly.type
_entity_poly.pdbx_seq_one_letter_code
_entity_poly.pdbx_strand_id
1 'polypeptide(L)'
;MGMGPWTQGIKFLYAKVELADMERTTAALLGLLAVATIVSVAAYPSLPGEMAMHIDVSGDMSNYLPTPIALIVSPLVIAGILIYNMAVPRDQRGRSDMGLLMLAGVLFLVHVGFIFLNV
;
A
#
# COMPACT_ATOMS: atom_id res chain seq x y z
N MET A 1 -6.47 -40.14 20.30
CA MET A 1 -5.00 -40.03 20.45
C MET A 1 -4.60 -38.58 20.27
N GLY A 2 -4.27 -37.88 21.36
CA GLY A 2 -3.89 -36.47 21.32
C GLY A 2 -2.50 -36.30 20.73
N MET A 3 -2.35 -35.37 19.80
CA MET A 3 -1.06 -35.00 19.22
C MET A 3 -0.15 -34.43 20.33
N GLY A 4 1.04 -35.04 20.53
CA GLY A 4 1.97 -34.64 21.58
C GLY A 4 2.54 -33.22 21.38
N PRO A 5 2.98 -32.54 22.45
CA PRO A 5 3.41 -31.13 22.43
C PRO A 5 4.50 -30.83 21.39
N TRP A 6 5.35 -31.81 21.10
CA TRP A 6 6.39 -31.73 20.06
C TRP A 6 5.83 -31.59 18.63
N THR A 7 4.69 -32.23 18.33
CA THR A 7 4.03 -32.09 17.01
C THR A 7 3.36 -30.73 16.82
N GLN A 8 2.93 -30.08 17.91
CA GLN A 8 2.41 -28.71 17.89
C GLN A 8 3.53 -27.69 17.66
N GLY A 9 4.68 -27.86 18.33
CA GLY A 9 5.85 -26.99 18.12
C GLY A 9 6.40 -27.07 16.70
N ILE A 10 6.44 -28.27 16.11
CA ILE A 10 6.87 -28.46 14.72
C ILE A 10 5.88 -27.81 13.74
N LYS A 11 4.56 -27.98 13.93
CA LYS A 11 3.55 -27.30 13.10
C LYS A 11 3.61 -25.78 13.22
N PHE A 12 3.89 -25.25 14.41
CA PHE A 12 4.09 -23.82 14.62
C PHE A 12 5.33 -23.32 13.87
N LEU A 13 6.43 -24.07 13.88
CA LEU A 13 7.64 -23.74 13.12
C LEU A 13 7.41 -23.82 11.61
N TYR A 14 6.71 -24.85 11.13
CA TYR A 14 6.34 -24.94 9.71
C TYR A 14 5.41 -23.79 9.29
N ALA A 15 4.40 -23.45 10.10
CA ALA A 15 3.55 -22.28 9.84
C ALA A 15 4.38 -20.98 9.84
N LYS A 16 5.37 -20.83 10.72
CA LYS A 16 6.26 -19.66 10.75
C LYS A 16 7.20 -19.57 9.54
N VAL A 17 7.65 -20.72 9.02
CA VAL A 17 8.51 -20.82 7.83
C VAL A 17 7.68 -20.66 6.56
N GLU A 18 6.44 -21.15 6.53
CA GLU A 18 5.47 -20.92 5.46
C GLU A 18 5.03 -19.44 5.41
N LEU A 19 4.99 -18.75 6.56
CA LEU A 19 4.89 -17.29 6.64
C LEU A 19 6.17 -16.57 6.21
N ALA A 20 7.33 -17.23 6.24
CA ALA A 20 8.62 -16.66 5.84
C ALA A 20 8.85 -16.73 4.31
N ASP A 21 8.10 -17.55 3.59
CA ASP A 21 8.05 -17.52 2.13
C ASP A 21 7.12 -16.38 1.68
N MET A 22 7.62 -15.15 1.83
CA MET A 22 6.87 -13.96 1.45
C MET A 22 6.62 -13.95 -0.06
N GLU A 23 5.35 -14.02 -0.44
CA GLU A 23 4.93 -13.87 -1.82
C GLU A 23 5.56 -12.59 -2.42
N ARG A 24 6.17 -12.70 -3.61
CA ARG A 24 6.81 -11.56 -4.30
C ARG A 24 5.90 -10.33 -4.37
N THR A 25 4.61 -10.54 -4.60
CA THR A 25 3.57 -9.50 -4.60
C THR A 25 3.45 -8.81 -3.25
N THR A 26 3.38 -9.56 -2.16
CA THR A 26 3.32 -9.02 -0.80
C THR A 26 4.56 -8.20 -0.48
N ALA A 27 5.75 -8.70 -0.83
CA ALA A 27 7.01 -7.97 -0.65
C ALA A 27 7.01 -6.65 -1.42
N ALA A 28 6.56 -6.65 -2.67
CA ALA A 28 6.49 -5.46 -3.50
C ALA A 28 5.46 -4.44 -2.98
N LEU A 29 4.28 -4.90 -2.55
CA LEU A 29 3.26 -4.03 -1.96
C LEU A 29 3.73 -3.40 -0.64
N LEU A 30 4.43 -4.17 0.21
CA LEU A 30 5.08 -3.64 1.42
C LEU A 30 6.14 -2.59 1.08
N GLY A 31 6.96 -2.85 0.06
CA GLY A 31 7.95 -1.90 -0.44
C GLY A 31 7.31 -0.60 -0.91
N LEU A 32 6.27 -0.67 -1.75
CA LEU A 32 5.53 0.50 -2.22
C LEU A 32 4.90 1.28 -1.07
N LEU A 33 4.28 0.59 -0.10
CA LEU A 33 3.69 1.22 1.07
C LEU A 33 4.74 1.96 1.92
N ALA A 34 5.89 1.32 2.16
CA ALA A 34 6.99 1.91 2.91
C ALA A 34 7.53 3.16 2.21
N VAL A 35 7.80 3.08 0.91
CA VAL A 35 8.30 4.23 0.14
C VAL A 35 7.26 5.35 0.09
N ALA A 36 5.98 5.04 -0.14
CA ALA A 36 4.90 6.05 -0.13
C ALA A 36 4.84 6.80 1.21
N THR A 37 4.95 6.06 2.32
CA THR A 37 4.93 6.61 3.67
C THR A 37 6.16 7.49 3.94
N ILE A 38 7.35 7.02 3.57
CA ILE A 38 8.61 7.77 3.72
C ILE A 38 8.55 9.07 2.91
N VAL A 39 8.11 9.00 1.66
CA VAL A 39 7.97 10.17 0.78
C VAL A 39 6.97 11.17 1.37
N SER A 40 5.82 10.72 1.87
CA SER A 40 4.85 11.59 2.53
C SER A 40 5.46 12.33 3.73
N VAL A 41 6.14 11.61 4.62
CA VAL A 41 6.76 12.22 5.82
C VAL A 41 7.90 13.16 5.45
N ALA A 42 8.74 12.78 4.49
CA ALA A 42 9.88 13.58 4.07
C ALA A 42 9.48 14.86 3.35
N ALA A 43 8.40 14.83 2.55
CA ALA A 43 7.91 15.99 1.81
C ALA A 43 7.02 16.92 2.64
N TYR A 44 6.42 16.44 3.73
CA TYR A 44 5.50 17.23 4.56
C TYR A 44 5.99 18.64 4.93
N PRO A 45 7.26 18.86 5.36
CA PRO A 45 7.72 20.19 5.75
C PRO A 45 7.83 21.20 4.59
N SER A 46 7.89 20.72 3.35
CA SER A 46 8.03 21.56 2.14
C SER A 46 6.72 21.84 1.41
N LEU A 47 5.62 21.23 1.85
CA LEU A 47 4.32 21.33 1.18
C LEU A 47 3.49 22.49 1.76
N PRO A 48 2.56 23.07 0.98
CA PRO A 48 1.63 24.09 1.47
C PRO A 48 0.73 23.55 2.60
N GLY A 49 -0.04 24.41 3.26
CA GLY A 49 -0.97 23.98 4.32
C GLY A 49 -2.16 23.16 3.79
N GLU A 50 -2.52 23.39 2.53
CA GLU A 50 -3.55 22.64 1.81
C GLU A 50 -3.03 22.28 0.41
N MET A 51 -3.42 21.10 -0.07
CA MET A 51 -3.12 20.59 -1.41
C MET A 51 -4.43 20.43 -2.19
N ALA A 52 -4.42 20.80 -3.46
CA ALA A 52 -5.54 20.55 -4.35
C ALA A 52 -5.67 19.05 -4.59
N MET A 53 -6.91 18.57 -4.72
CA MET A 53 -7.19 17.16 -5.03
C MET A 53 -7.75 16.97 -6.43
N HIS A 54 -8.07 18.08 -7.11
CA HIS A 54 -8.75 18.06 -8.39
C HIS A 54 -8.25 19.21 -9.28
N ILE A 55 -8.03 18.89 -10.55
CA ILE A 55 -7.79 19.88 -11.59
C ILE A 55 -9.09 19.97 -12.39
N ASP A 56 -9.67 21.16 -12.48
CA ASP A 56 -10.91 21.35 -13.24
C ASP A 56 -10.69 21.34 -14.76
N VAL A 57 -11.77 21.49 -15.52
CA VAL A 57 -11.73 21.48 -17.00
C VAL A 57 -11.00 22.68 -17.60
N SER A 58 -10.83 23.76 -16.84
CA SER A 58 -10.02 24.94 -17.19
C SER A 58 -8.53 24.71 -16.95
N GLY A 59 -8.17 23.66 -16.21
CA GLY A 59 -6.81 23.40 -15.75
C GLY A 59 -6.49 24.06 -14.40
N ASP A 60 -7.50 24.61 -13.72
CA ASP A 60 -7.32 25.27 -12.43
C ASP A 60 -7.40 24.27 -11.28
N MET A 61 -6.57 24.51 -10.28
CA MET A 61 -6.55 23.75 -9.04
C MET A 61 -7.82 24.00 -8.24
N SER A 62 -8.51 22.94 -7.85
CA SER A 62 -9.78 22.99 -7.13
C SER A 62 -9.88 21.86 -6.09
N ASN A 63 -10.82 22.00 -5.14
CA ASN A 63 -11.08 21.05 -4.05
C ASN A 63 -9.82 20.74 -3.23
N TYR A 64 -9.50 21.63 -2.31
CA TYR A 64 -8.34 21.52 -1.45
C TYR A 64 -8.62 20.64 -0.22
N LEU A 65 -7.59 19.92 0.22
CA LEU A 65 -7.57 19.21 1.50
C LEU A 65 -6.37 19.67 2.34
N PRO A 66 -6.48 19.63 3.68
CA PRO A 66 -5.32 19.79 4.53
C PRO A 66 -4.22 18.80 4.13
N THR A 67 -2.99 19.29 4.00
CA THR A 67 -1.84 18.49 3.55
C THR A 67 -1.64 17.18 4.30
N PRO A 68 -1.82 17.09 5.63
CA PRO A 68 -1.75 15.80 6.32
C PRO A 68 -2.74 14.78 5.77
N ILE A 69 -3.95 15.21 5.40
CA ILE A 69 -4.98 14.33 4.83
C ILE A 69 -4.58 13.91 3.43
N ALA A 70 -4.19 14.85 2.57
CA ALA A 70 -3.77 14.56 1.20
C ALA A 70 -2.63 13.52 1.17
N LEU A 71 -1.64 13.65 2.07
CA LEU A 71 -0.47 12.78 2.12
C LEU A 71 -0.71 11.36 2.65
N ILE A 72 -1.78 11.13 3.42
CA ILE A 72 -2.09 9.79 3.96
C ILE A 72 -3.03 8.98 3.08
N VAL A 73 -3.78 9.62 2.18
CA VAL A 73 -4.79 8.95 1.34
C VAL A 73 -4.15 7.84 0.51
N SER A 74 -3.11 8.12 -0.27
CA SER A 74 -2.51 7.09 -1.13
C SER A 74 -1.84 5.97 -0.33
N PRO A 75 -1.02 6.24 0.72
CA PRO A 75 -0.53 5.18 1.61
C PRO A 75 -1.65 4.32 2.20
N LEU A 76 -2.78 4.92 2.60
CA LEU A 76 -3.93 4.17 3.12
C LEU A 76 -4.57 3.27 2.06
N VAL A 77 -4.71 3.74 0.82
CA VAL A 77 -5.26 2.90 -0.28
C VAL A 77 -4.31 1.74 -0.59
N ILE A 78 -2.99 1.99 -0.65
CA ILE A 78 -1.99 0.93 -0.85
C ILE A 78 -2.03 -0.07 0.32
N ALA A 79 -2.17 0.39 1.57
CA ALA A 79 -2.35 -0.46 2.72
C ALA A 79 -3.62 -1.32 2.61
N GLY A 80 -4.73 -0.76 2.11
CA GLY A 80 -5.96 -1.51 1.82
C GLY A 80 -5.74 -2.61 0.78
N ILE A 81 -5.01 -2.32 -0.30
CA ILE A 81 -4.63 -3.31 -1.32
C ILE A 81 -3.77 -4.42 -0.70
N LEU A 82 -2.80 -4.06 0.15
CA LEU A 82 -1.96 -5.01 0.87
C LEU A 82 -2.78 -5.92 1.78
N ILE A 83 -3.72 -5.35 2.55
CA ILE A 83 -4.62 -6.12 3.42
C ILE A 83 -5.48 -7.07 2.59
N TYR A 84 -6.05 -6.61 1.47
CA TYR A 84 -6.80 -7.46 0.55
C TYR A 84 -5.94 -8.62 0.03
N ASN A 85 -4.69 -8.33 -0.37
CA ASN A 85 -3.74 -9.33 -0.82
C ASN A 85 -3.34 -10.33 0.28
N MET A 86 -3.39 -9.95 1.56
CA MET A 86 -3.13 -10.89 2.67
C MET A 86 -4.38 -11.68 3.08
N ALA A 87 -5.55 -11.06 3.03
CA ALA A 87 -6.79 -11.60 3.58
C ALA A 87 -7.52 -12.55 2.62
N VAL A 88 -7.47 -12.30 1.32
CA VAL A 88 -8.15 -13.13 0.32
C VAL A 88 -7.21 -14.25 -0.13
N PRO A 89 -7.61 -15.51 -0.18
CA PRO A 89 -6.79 -16.58 -0.74
C PRO A 89 -6.46 -16.35 -2.24
N ARG A 90 -5.26 -16.74 -2.66
CA ARG A 90 -4.75 -16.44 -4.01
C ARG A 90 -5.59 -17.05 -5.13
N ASP A 91 -6.15 -18.23 -4.88
CA ASP A 91 -7.10 -18.95 -5.75
C ASP A 91 -8.45 -18.23 -5.92
N GLN A 92 -8.78 -17.30 -5.01
CA GLN A 92 -10.03 -16.54 -5.01
C GLN A 92 -9.88 -15.08 -5.47
N ARG A 93 -8.65 -14.56 -5.60
CA ARG A 93 -8.36 -13.16 -6.02
C ARG A 93 -8.61 -12.88 -7.51
N GLY A 94 -8.93 -13.89 -8.32
CA GLY A 94 -9.06 -13.74 -9.77
C GLY A 94 -7.73 -13.89 -10.52
N ARG A 95 -7.69 -13.49 -11.80
CA ARG A 95 -6.72 -14.03 -12.79
C ARG A 95 -5.28 -13.49 -12.70
N SER A 96 -4.97 -12.42 -11.98
CA SER A 96 -3.57 -11.97 -11.86
C SER A 96 -3.24 -11.11 -10.64
N ASP A 97 -2.33 -11.60 -9.79
CA ASP A 97 -1.66 -10.82 -8.75
C ASP A 97 -0.95 -9.57 -9.32
N MET A 98 -0.54 -9.64 -10.59
CA MET A 98 0.01 -8.51 -11.33
C MET A 98 -0.97 -7.34 -11.44
N GLY A 99 -2.28 -7.58 -11.50
CA GLY A 99 -3.28 -6.50 -11.53
C GLY A 99 -3.26 -5.66 -10.25
N LEU A 100 -3.15 -6.30 -9.09
CA LEU A 100 -3.03 -5.62 -7.80
C LEU A 100 -1.74 -4.81 -7.71
N LEU A 101 -0.62 -5.38 -8.17
CA LEU A 101 0.66 -4.67 -8.22
C LEU A 101 0.63 -3.47 -9.17
N MET A 102 0.04 -3.63 -10.36
CA MET A 102 -0.10 -2.53 -11.31
C MET A 102 -0.98 -1.41 -10.75
N LEU A 103 -2.09 -1.75 -10.11
CA LEU A 103 -2.95 -0.77 -9.45
C LEU A 103 -2.19 -0.02 -8.35
N ALA A 104 -1.51 -0.73 -7.45
CA ALA A 104 -0.71 -0.12 -6.39
C ALA A 104 0.44 0.74 -6.96
N GLY A 105 1.08 0.29 -8.04
CA GLY A 105 2.13 1.04 -8.72
C GLY A 105 1.63 2.34 -9.36
N VAL A 106 0.47 2.31 -10.04
CA VAL A 106 -0.15 3.53 -10.59
C VAL A 106 -0.53 4.49 -9.47
N LEU A 107 -1.15 4.01 -8.39
CA LEU A 107 -1.48 4.83 -7.23
C LEU A 107 -0.24 5.45 -6.59
N PHE A 108 0.85 4.69 -6.50
CA PHE A 108 2.14 5.19 -6.03
C PHE A 108 2.69 6.30 -6.94
N LEU A 109 2.65 6.12 -8.26
CA LEU A 109 3.11 7.14 -9.21
C LEU A 109 2.25 8.41 -9.15
N VAL A 110 0.93 8.27 -9.04
CA VAL A 110 0.02 9.40 -8.84
C VAL A 110 0.34 10.13 -7.53
N HIS A 111 0.58 9.39 -6.44
CA HIS A 111 0.95 9.95 -5.14
C HIS A 111 2.24 10.79 -5.21
N VAL A 112 3.29 10.22 -5.81
CA VAL A 112 4.56 10.93 -6.02
C VAL A 112 4.34 12.14 -6.93
N GLY A 113 3.57 11.98 -8.01
CA GLY A 113 3.23 13.07 -8.92
C GLY A 113 2.56 14.25 -8.20
N PHE A 114 1.54 13.98 -7.39
CA PHE A 114 0.85 15.00 -6.57
C PHE A 114 1.83 15.77 -5.68
N ILE A 115 2.69 15.04 -4.95
CA ILE A 115 3.68 15.65 -4.04
C ILE A 115 4.68 16.53 -4.80
N PHE A 116 5.24 16.06 -5.91
CA PHE A 116 6.29 16.79 -6.62
C PHE A 116 5.77 17.93 -7.48
N LEU A 117 4.52 17.85 -7.94
CA LEU A 117 3.90 18.94 -8.70
C LEU A 117 3.33 20.04 -7.79
N ASN A 118 3.35 19.84 -6.45
CA ASN A 118 2.66 20.70 -5.48
C ASN A 118 1.20 20.95 -5.87
N VAL A 119 0.60 19.95 -6.51
CA VAL A 119 -0.83 19.93 -6.84
C VAL A 119 -1.54 19.52 -5.57
#